data_AF-A0A7M7SX84-F1
#
_entry.id   AF-A0A7M7SX84-F1
#
_cell.length_a   1.000
_cell.length_b   1.000
_cell.length_c   1.000
_cell.angle_alpha   90.00
_cell.angle_beta   90.00
_cell.angle_gamma   90.00
#
_symmetry.space_group_name_H-M   'P 1'
#
loop_
_entity.id
_entity.type
_entity.pdbx_description
1 polymer ?
#
loop_
_entity_poly.entity_id
_entity_poly.type
_entity_poly.pdbx_seq_one_letter_code
_entity_poly.pdbx_strand_id
1 'polypeptide(L)'
;MTTVPQQLKDSKEQREVISVSAALKEQYDAIKALGGPKAWPFVQGNPLVAFNTGLVGLVSNSFFRRMLMVRKGLVLSSLPMAVIPGITMTLIYPILISNPILVGDLKCPLCASLRAGALGLTLGSIYPFLLAIPLNSALAINYATIEVPMFSKKSSFNEALQFWQRKVRYFKGQFISIAIFQMFLFAFVADRQFRLAHTELDVQFVKEER
;
A
#
# COMPACT_ATOMS: atom_id res chain seq x y z
N MET A 1 20.30 -8.92 -34.61
CA MET A 1 19.87 -8.95 -33.20
C MET A 1 20.73 -9.96 -32.46
N THR A 2 21.76 -9.51 -31.76
CA THR A 2 22.65 -10.37 -30.96
C THR A 2 21.95 -10.74 -29.66
N THR A 3 21.49 -11.98 -29.54
CA THR A 3 20.93 -12.53 -28.30
C THR A 3 22.06 -12.69 -27.28
N VAL A 4 22.08 -11.84 -26.26
CA VAL A 4 22.96 -12.00 -25.10
C VAL A 4 22.70 -13.37 -24.46
N PRO A 5 23.73 -14.19 -24.16
CA PRO A 5 23.53 -15.48 -23.51
C PRO A 5 22.80 -15.31 -22.17
N GLN A 6 21.75 -16.10 -21.93
CA GLN A 6 20.89 -16.00 -20.75
C GLN A 6 21.69 -16.00 -19.43
N GLN A 7 22.72 -16.84 -19.34
CA GLN A 7 23.63 -16.93 -18.19
C GLN A 7 24.37 -15.62 -17.89
N LEU A 8 24.71 -14.84 -18.92
CA LEU A 8 25.39 -13.56 -18.76
C LEU A 8 24.41 -12.45 -18.32
N LYS A 9 23.13 -12.56 -18.72
CA LYS A 9 22.06 -11.68 -18.28
C LYS A 9 21.76 -11.90 -16.79
N ASP A 10 21.59 -13.16 -16.39
CA ASP A 10 21.34 -13.55 -15.00
C ASP A 10 22.50 -13.10 -14.09
N SER A 11 23.76 -13.30 -14.51
CA SER A 11 24.94 -12.87 -13.74
C SER A 11 25.07 -11.34 -13.59
N LYS A 12 24.61 -10.56 -14.57
CA LYS A 12 24.62 -9.09 -14.49
C LYS A 12 23.50 -8.58 -13.59
N GLU A 13 22.29 -9.12 -13.75
CA GLU A 13 21.13 -8.78 -12.93
C GLU A 13 21.39 -9.12 -11.47
N GLN A 14 21.99 -10.28 -11.20
CA GLN A 14 22.33 -10.71 -9.85
C GLN A 14 23.42 -9.80 -9.21
N ARG A 15 24.42 -9.35 -9.99
CA ARG A 15 25.43 -8.38 -9.51
C ARG A 15 24.82 -7.01 -9.18
N GLU A 16 23.89 -6.54 -10.00
CA GLU A 16 23.18 -5.27 -9.78
C GLU A 16 22.28 -5.34 -8.54
N VAL A 17 21.57 -6.45 -8.32
CA VAL A 17 20.76 -6.63 -7.10
C VAL A 17 21.65 -6.66 -5.84
N ILE A 18 22.81 -7.32 -5.90
CA ILE A 18 23.76 -7.35 -4.78
C ILE A 18 24.30 -5.95 -4.47
N SER A 19 24.71 -5.18 -5.49
CA SER A 19 25.24 -3.82 -5.25
C SER A 19 24.18 -2.87 -4.69
N VAL A 20 22.94 -2.91 -5.22
CA VAL A 20 21.83 -2.07 -4.74
C VAL A 20 21.45 -2.43 -3.30
N SER A 21 21.37 -3.73 -2.97
CA SER A 21 21.05 -4.16 -1.61
C SER A 21 22.13 -3.80 -0.59
N ALA A 22 23.41 -3.84 -0.98
CA ALA A 22 24.51 -3.37 -0.13
C ALA A 22 24.44 -1.85 0.11
N ALA A 23 24.23 -1.06 -0.95
CA ALA A 23 24.09 0.40 -0.85
C ALA A 23 22.89 0.82 0.01
N LEU A 24 21.74 0.15 -0.17
CA LEU A 24 20.56 0.37 0.66
C LEU A 24 20.84 0.10 2.13
N LYS A 25 21.52 -1.00 2.45
CA LYS A 25 21.85 -1.36 3.83
C LYS A 25 22.71 -0.29 4.48
N GLU A 26 23.75 0.17 3.78
CA GLU A 26 24.62 1.25 4.25
C GLU A 26 23.84 2.53 4.54
N GLN A 27 22.97 2.95 3.63
CA GLN A 27 22.15 4.14 3.84
C GLN A 27 21.15 3.99 4.99
N TYR A 28 20.53 2.81 5.17
CA TYR A 28 19.66 2.55 6.32
C TYR A 28 20.42 2.59 7.64
N ASP A 29 21.67 2.12 7.66
CA ASP A 29 22.51 2.16 8.86
C ASP A 29 22.97 3.60 9.16
N ALA A 30 23.28 4.40 8.13
CA ALA A 30 23.52 5.83 8.25
C ALA A 30 22.28 6.58 8.80
N ILE A 31 21.09 6.27 8.31
CA ILE A 31 19.83 6.83 8.82
C ILE A 31 19.63 6.52 10.30
N LYS A 32 19.88 5.27 10.71
CA LYS A 32 19.75 4.88 12.13
C LYS A 32 20.76 5.63 13.00
N ALA A 33 21.94 5.95 12.48
CA ALA A 33 22.96 6.71 13.19
C ALA A 33 22.57 8.19 13.42
N LEU A 34 21.68 8.78 12.61
CA LEU A 34 21.20 10.16 12.77
C LEU A 34 20.38 10.40 14.04
N GLY A 35 19.90 9.33 14.71
CA GLY A 35 19.12 9.42 15.94
C GLY A 35 17.63 9.69 15.73
N GLY A 36 16.84 9.42 16.78
CA GLY A 36 15.38 9.27 16.73
C GLY A 36 14.59 10.43 16.08
N PRO A 37 14.82 11.71 16.46
CA PRO A 37 14.03 12.82 15.91
C PRO A 37 14.34 13.13 14.44
N LYS A 38 15.54 12.81 13.95
CA LYS A 38 15.94 13.07 12.56
C LYS A 38 15.63 11.89 11.64
N ALA A 39 15.82 10.66 12.12
CA ALA A 39 15.62 9.43 11.35
C ALA A 39 14.14 9.06 11.12
N TRP A 40 13.21 9.82 11.71
CA TRP A 40 11.79 9.46 11.74
C TRP A 40 11.12 9.16 10.39
N PRO A 41 11.45 9.84 9.28
CA PRO A 41 10.77 9.62 8.01
C PRO A 41 10.92 8.19 7.49
N PHE A 42 12.06 7.54 7.72
CA PHE A 42 12.27 6.15 7.30
C PHE A 42 11.96 5.15 8.41
N VAL A 43 12.37 5.44 9.66
CA VAL A 43 12.22 4.49 10.78
C VAL A 43 10.76 4.37 11.22
N GLN A 44 10.03 5.48 11.34
CA GLN A 44 8.63 5.49 11.75
C GLN A 44 7.69 5.69 10.56
N GLY A 45 8.10 6.40 9.50
CA GLY A 45 7.23 6.66 8.35
C GLY A 45 6.74 5.40 7.64
N ASN A 46 7.61 4.40 7.44
CA ASN A 46 7.23 3.14 6.81
C ASN A 46 6.23 2.33 7.65
N PRO A 47 6.48 2.07 8.95
CA PRO A 47 5.48 1.46 9.82
C PRO A 47 4.18 2.26 9.91
N LEU A 48 4.25 3.61 9.88
CA LEU A 48 3.09 4.47 10.01
C LEU A 48 2.11 4.33 8.84
N VAL A 49 2.61 4.34 7.59
CA VAL A 49 1.73 4.13 6.41
C VAL A 49 1.15 2.71 6.39
N ALA A 50 1.92 1.71 6.84
CA ALA A 50 1.45 0.34 6.92
C ALA A 50 0.36 0.15 7.98
N PHE A 51 0.60 0.68 9.19
CA PHE A 51 -0.37 0.66 10.28
C PHE A 51 -1.66 1.39 9.89
N ASN A 52 -1.55 2.57 9.28
CA ASN A 52 -2.71 3.33 8.83
C ASN A 52 -3.51 2.58 7.75
N THR A 53 -2.83 1.86 6.86
CA THR A 53 -3.50 1.01 5.85
C THR A 53 -4.27 -0.15 6.49
N GLY A 54 -3.72 -0.75 7.56
CA GLY A 54 -4.46 -1.73 8.37
C GLY A 54 -5.70 -1.15 9.02
N LEU A 55 -5.63 0.09 9.55
CA LEU A 55 -6.81 0.80 10.09
C LEU A 55 -7.87 1.05 9.03
N VAL A 56 -7.47 1.46 7.82
CA VAL A 56 -8.42 1.62 6.70
C VAL A 56 -9.11 0.30 6.39
N GLY A 57 -8.40 -0.83 6.45
CA GLY A 57 -9.01 -2.16 6.32
C GLY A 57 -10.04 -2.48 7.40
N LEU A 58 -9.78 -2.14 8.67
CA LEU A 58 -10.77 -2.26 9.75
C LEU A 58 -12.00 -1.38 9.54
N VAL A 59 -11.78 -0.13 9.12
CA VAL A 59 -12.86 0.81 8.82
C VAL A 59 -13.72 0.29 7.65
N SER A 60 -13.07 -0.21 6.60
CA SER A 60 -13.72 -0.85 5.46
C SER A 60 -14.58 -2.03 5.90
N ASN A 61 -14.02 -2.91 6.73
CA ASN A 61 -14.74 -4.05 7.29
C ASN A 61 -15.97 -3.60 8.09
N SER A 62 -15.83 -2.62 8.97
CA SER A 62 -16.95 -2.07 9.75
C SER A 62 -18.08 -1.56 8.87
N PHE A 63 -17.76 -0.82 7.79
CA PHE A 63 -18.75 -0.34 6.85
C PHE A 63 -19.52 -1.47 6.16
N PHE A 64 -18.80 -2.43 5.57
CA PHE A 64 -19.44 -3.52 4.84
C PHE A 64 -20.23 -4.46 5.77
N ARG A 65 -19.77 -4.69 7.00
CA ARG A 65 -20.53 -5.45 8.01
C ARG A 65 -21.85 -4.78 8.35
N ARG A 66 -21.85 -3.47 8.58
CA ARG A 66 -23.09 -2.70 8.86
C ARG A 66 -24.02 -2.72 7.65
N MET A 67 -23.45 -2.55 6.46
CA MET A 67 -24.18 -2.52 5.20
C MET A 67 -24.88 -3.86 4.87
N LEU A 68 -24.26 -4.98 5.26
CA LEU A 68 -24.78 -6.34 5.08
C LEU A 68 -25.45 -6.93 6.33
N MET A 69 -25.61 -6.15 7.39
CA MET A 69 -26.21 -6.60 8.67
C MET A 69 -25.48 -7.79 9.33
N VAL A 70 -24.18 -7.94 9.11
CA VAL A 70 -23.36 -9.02 9.67
C VAL A 70 -22.91 -8.69 11.09
N ARG A 71 -23.55 -9.32 12.09
CA ARG A 71 -23.21 -9.15 13.52
C ARG A 71 -22.20 -10.18 14.04
N LYS A 72 -22.23 -11.42 13.56
CA LYS A 72 -21.35 -12.52 14.00
C LYS A 72 -19.97 -12.48 13.32
N GLY A 73 -18.98 -13.16 13.91
CA GLY A 73 -17.63 -13.27 13.32
C GLY A 73 -16.83 -11.95 13.28
N LEU A 74 -16.95 -11.09 14.31
CA LEU A 74 -16.24 -9.80 14.36
C LEU A 74 -14.73 -9.96 14.23
N VAL A 75 -14.14 -10.80 15.08
CA VAL A 75 -12.70 -11.05 15.09
C VAL A 75 -12.26 -11.71 13.79
N LEU A 76 -13.04 -12.69 13.31
CA LEU A 76 -12.72 -13.46 12.11
C LEU A 76 -12.61 -12.61 10.84
N SER A 77 -13.45 -11.58 10.68
CA SER A 77 -13.35 -10.67 9.53
C SER A 77 -12.44 -9.48 9.80
N SER A 78 -12.32 -9.01 11.05
CA SER A 78 -11.52 -7.82 11.37
C SER A 78 -10.01 -8.08 11.34
N LEU A 79 -9.56 -9.23 11.84
CA LEU A 79 -8.14 -9.60 11.83
C LEU A 79 -7.53 -9.62 10.42
N PRO A 80 -8.06 -10.39 9.45
CA PRO A 80 -7.48 -10.41 8.09
C PRO A 80 -7.58 -9.03 7.43
N MET A 81 -8.65 -8.26 7.71
CA MET A 81 -8.82 -6.92 7.17
C MET A 81 -7.83 -5.91 7.75
N ALA A 82 -7.30 -6.10 8.95
CA ALA A 82 -6.21 -5.28 9.48
C ALA A 82 -4.85 -5.75 8.98
N VAL A 83 -4.60 -7.06 9.12
CA VAL A 83 -3.29 -7.67 8.96
C VAL A 83 -2.89 -7.73 7.49
N ILE A 84 -3.78 -8.17 6.59
CA ILE A 84 -3.42 -8.32 5.18
C ILE A 84 -3.05 -6.97 4.57
N PRO A 85 -3.90 -5.91 4.63
CA PRO A 85 -3.52 -4.61 4.08
C PRO A 85 -2.28 -4.00 4.73
N GLY A 86 -2.13 -4.18 6.06
CA GLY A 86 -0.96 -3.71 6.79
C GLY A 86 0.33 -4.37 6.29
N ILE A 87 0.37 -5.71 6.23
CA ILE A 87 1.54 -6.46 5.73
C ILE A 87 1.81 -6.14 4.26
N THR A 88 0.77 -6.09 3.42
CA THR A 88 0.89 -5.70 2.02
C THR A 88 1.61 -4.36 1.89
N MET A 89 1.22 -3.38 2.71
CA MET A 89 1.85 -2.06 2.67
C MET A 89 3.28 -2.07 3.26
N THR A 90 3.54 -2.83 4.31
CA THR A 90 4.90 -3.03 4.87
C THR A 90 5.88 -3.53 3.80
N LEU A 91 5.43 -4.40 2.89
CA LEU A 91 6.27 -4.94 1.83
C LEU A 91 6.36 -3.99 0.64
N ILE A 92 5.24 -3.42 0.21
CA ILE A 92 5.18 -2.66 -1.04
C ILE A 92 5.75 -1.24 -0.90
N TYR A 93 5.50 -0.56 0.22
CA TYR A 93 5.92 0.84 0.39
C TYR A 93 7.44 1.03 0.29
N PRO A 94 8.28 0.21 0.97
CA PRO A 94 9.73 0.30 0.81
C PRO A 94 10.19 0.03 -0.63
N ILE A 95 9.59 -0.94 -1.31
CA ILE A 95 9.97 -1.32 -2.68
C ILE A 95 9.66 -0.21 -3.68
N LEU A 96 8.49 0.42 -3.56
CA LEU A 96 8.02 1.39 -4.56
C LEU A 96 8.41 2.83 -4.24
N ILE A 97 8.66 3.16 -2.98
CA ILE A 97 8.87 4.55 -2.51
C ILE A 97 10.21 4.71 -1.80
N SER A 98 10.40 4.07 -0.63
CA SER A 98 11.58 4.37 0.20
C SER A 98 12.90 3.96 -0.45
N ASN A 99 13.01 2.75 -1.00
CA ASN A 99 14.25 2.28 -1.62
C ASN A 99 14.57 3.06 -2.92
N PRO A 100 13.61 3.37 -3.81
CA PRO A 100 13.87 4.22 -4.96
C PRO A 100 14.28 5.67 -4.62
N ILE A 101 13.85 6.22 -3.47
CA ILE A 101 14.35 7.50 -2.95
C ILE A 101 15.82 7.37 -2.53
N LEU A 102 16.15 6.30 -1.82
CA LEU A 102 17.48 6.01 -1.29
C LEU A 102 18.52 5.71 -2.38
N VAL A 103 18.14 4.97 -3.42
CA VAL A 103 19.05 4.65 -4.56
C VAL A 103 19.15 5.82 -5.57
N GLY A 104 18.38 6.89 -5.38
CA GLY A 104 18.39 8.07 -6.26
C GLY A 104 17.66 7.86 -7.59
N ASP A 105 16.78 6.86 -7.70
CA ASP A 105 15.93 6.66 -8.88
C ASP A 105 14.78 7.69 -8.93
N LEU A 106 14.32 8.14 -7.75
CA LEU A 106 13.42 9.29 -7.62
C LEU A 106 14.23 10.56 -7.36
N LYS A 107 14.39 11.37 -8.42
CA LYS A 107 15.19 12.62 -8.37
C LYS A 107 14.42 13.88 -7.98
N CYS A 108 13.09 13.81 -7.92
CA CYS A 108 12.25 15.00 -7.72
C CYS A 108 11.25 14.82 -6.57
N PRO A 109 11.08 15.83 -5.69
CA PRO A 109 10.21 15.71 -4.50
C PRO A 109 8.74 15.52 -4.89
N LEU A 110 8.30 16.16 -5.98
CA LEU A 110 6.95 16.00 -6.51
C LEU A 110 6.72 14.59 -7.06
N CYS A 111 7.73 13.99 -7.71
CA CYS A 111 7.69 12.65 -8.26
C CYS A 111 7.49 11.61 -7.15
N ALA A 112 8.25 11.75 -6.06
CA ALA A 112 8.11 10.92 -4.87
C ALA A 112 6.71 11.07 -4.24
N SER A 113 6.25 12.31 -4.07
CA SER A 113 4.96 12.63 -3.47
C SER A 113 3.79 12.10 -4.31
N LEU A 114 3.81 12.29 -5.64
CA LEU A 114 2.76 11.81 -6.53
C LEU A 114 2.72 10.29 -6.60
N ARG A 115 3.89 9.63 -6.69
CA ARG A 115 3.98 8.17 -6.70
C ARG A 115 3.46 7.58 -5.39
N ALA A 116 3.85 8.14 -4.25
CA ALA A 116 3.35 7.72 -2.94
C ALA A 116 1.86 8.01 -2.77
N GLY A 117 1.38 9.18 -3.19
CA GLY A 117 -0.02 9.54 -3.15
C GLY A 117 -0.89 8.60 -3.99
N ALA A 118 -0.44 8.23 -5.20
CA ALA A 118 -1.10 7.23 -6.04
C ALA A 118 -1.13 5.86 -5.38
N LEU A 119 -0.05 5.46 -4.69
CA LEU A 119 -0.01 4.23 -3.89
C LEU A 119 -0.99 4.27 -2.72
N GLY A 120 -1.08 5.39 -2.00
CA GLY A 120 -2.05 5.61 -0.92
C GLY A 120 -3.49 5.55 -1.41
N LEU A 121 -3.78 6.16 -2.56
CA LEU A 121 -5.10 6.09 -3.20
C LEU A 121 -5.45 4.64 -3.58
N THR A 122 -4.55 3.94 -4.25
CA THR A 122 -4.81 2.59 -4.77
C THR A 122 -4.72 1.53 -3.67
N LEU A 123 -3.51 1.22 -3.19
CA LEU A 123 -3.29 0.15 -2.23
C LEU A 123 -3.61 0.55 -0.80
N GLY A 124 -3.51 1.84 -0.47
CA GLY A 124 -3.86 2.35 0.86
C GLY A 124 -5.37 2.51 1.10
N SER A 125 -6.18 2.62 0.04
CA SER A 125 -7.63 2.87 0.18
C SER A 125 -8.51 1.97 -0.69
N ILE A 126 -8.34 1.95 -2.02
CA ILE A 126 -9.18 1.15 -2.92
C ILE A 126 -9.04 -0.34 -2.64
N TYR A 127 -7.82 -0.83 -2.44
CA TYR A 127 -7.55 -2.25 -2.19
C TYR A 127 -8.29 -2.80 -0.94
N PRO A 128 -8.19 -2.18 0.25
CA PRO A 128 -8.97 -2.62 1.41
C PRO A 128 -10.50 -2.62 1.17
N PHE A 129 -11.03 -1.64 0.42
CA PHE A 129 -12.47 -1.62 0.09
C PHE A 129 -12.87 -2.79 -0.80
N LEU A 130 -12.07 -3.08 -1.84
CA LEU A 130 -12.30 -4.21 -2.72
C LEU A 130 -12.17 -5.55 -1.99
N LEU A 131 -11.22 -5.68 -1.05
CA LEU A 131 -11.03 -6.87 -0.23
C LEU A 131 -12.24 -7.13 0.70
N ALA A 132 -12.84 -6.05 1.23
CA ALA A 132 -13.95 -6.16 2.17
C ALA A 132 -15.24 -6.69 1.53
N ILE A 133 -15.45 -6.48 0.23
CA ILE A 133 -16.64 -6.93 -0.51
C ILE A 133 -16.81 -8.46 -0.46
N PRO A 134 -15.88 -9.28 -1.00
CA PRO A 134 -16.05 -10.73 -1.01
C PRO A 134 -16.04 -11.32 0.40
N LEU A 135 -15.18 -10.80 1.29
CA LEU A 135 -15.09 -11.29 2.67
C LEU A 135 -16.43 -11.12 3.42
N ASN A 136 -17.01 -9.92 3.40
CA ASN A 136 -18.26 -9.67 4.11
C ASN A 136 -19.47 -10.31 3.42
N SER A 137 -19.42 -10.48 2.10
CA SER A 137 -20.44 -11.22 1.36
C SER A 137 -20.47 -12.70 1.74
N ALA A 138 -19.30 -13.32 1.85
CA ALA A 138 -19.19 -14.71 2.31
C ALA A 138 -19.77 -14.86 3.71
N LEU A 139 -19.45 -13.95 4.65
CA LEU A 139 -20.05 -13.97 5.98
C LEU A 139 -21.58 -13.75 5.93
N ALA A 140 -22.06 -12.85 5.07
CA ALA A 140 -23.48 -12.56 4.97
C ALA A 140 -24.29 -13.78 4.53
N ILE A 141 -23.74 -14.57 3.59
CA ILE A 141 -24.31 -15.83 3.11
C ILE A 141 -24.25 -16.90 4.21
N ASN A 142 -23.08 -17.09 4.84
CA ASN A 142 -22.90 -18.10 5.89
C ASN A 142 -23.81 -17.86 7.11
N TYR A 143 -24.12 -16.61 7.43
CA TYR A 143 -25.01 -16.25 8.53
C TYR A 143 -26.45 -15.90 8.07
N ALA A 144 -26.80 -16.15 6.80
CA ALA A 144 -28.13 -15.91 6.23
C ALA A 144 -28.70 -14.51 6.56
N THR A 145 -27.87 -13.48 6.47
CA THR A 145 -28.25 -12.10 6.86
C THR A 145 -28.92 -11.33 5.72
N ILE A 146 -28.29 -11.31 4.55
CA ILE A 146 -28.81 -10.69 3.32
C ILE A 146 -28.40 -11.58 2.14
N GLU A 147 -29.31 -11.75 1.17
CA GLU A 147 -29.00 -12.40 -0.09
C GLU A 147 -28.09 -11.51 -0.94
N VAL A 148 -26.84 -11.94 -1.13
CA VAL A 148 -25.87 -11.23 -1.97
C VAL A 148 -25.90 -11.82 -3.39
N PRO A 149 -26.24 -11.04 -4.43
CA PRO A 149 -26.44 -11.57 -5.78
C PRO A 149 -25.19 -12.21 -6.39
N MET A 150 -23.99 -11.76 -5.97
CA MET A 150 -22.69 -12.17 -6.53
C MET A 150 -22.39 -13.68 -6.45
N PHE A 151 -23.05 -14.44 -5.57
CA PHE A 151 -22.84 -15.88 -5.40
C PHE A 151 -24.07 -16.73 -5.77
N SER A 152 -25.11 -16.12 -6.33
CA SER A 152 -26.31 -16.83 -6.79
C SER A 152 -26.14 -17.29 -8.23
N LYS A 153 -26.40 -18.57 -8.51
CA LYS A 153 -26.36 -19.18 -9.86
C LYS A 153 -27.24 -18.47 -10.91
N LYS A 154 -28.19 -17.63 -10.48
CA LYS A 154 -29.14 -16.91 -11.33
C LYS A 154 -28.77 -15.45 -11.60
N SER A 155 -27.79 -14.87 -10.92
CA SER A 155 -27.46 -13.44 -11.02
C SER A 155 -26.54 -13.15 -12.20
N SER A 156 -26.86 -12.11 -12.97
CA SER A 156 -25.92 -11.54 -13.95
C SER A 156 -24.85 -10.66 -13.26
N PHE A 157 -23.66 -10.53 -13.86
CA PHE A 157 -22.59 -9.64 -13.35
C PHE A 157 -23.08 -8.19 -13.21
N ASN A 158 -23.90 -7.73 -14.15
CA ASN A 158 -24.44 -6.37 -14.15
C ASN A 158 -25.36 -6.12 -12.95
N GLU A 159 -26.15 -7.11 -12.53
CA GLU A 159 -27.04 -7.00 -11.37
C GLU A 159 -26.25 -6.93 -10.06
N ALA A 160 -25.20 -7.75 -9.94
CA ALA A 160 -24.28 -7.69 -8.80
C ALA A 160 -23.58 -6.33 -8.74
N LEU A 161 -23.08 -5.82 -9.87
CA LEU A 161 -22.45 -4.51 -9.93
C LEU A 161 -23.42 -3.39 -9.53
N GLN A 162 -24.65 -3.40 -10.05
CA GLN A 162 -25.69 -2.42 -9.70
C GLN A 162 -26.08 -2.48 -8.22
N PHE A 163 -26.11 -3.68 -7.62
CA PHE A 163 -26.35 -3.84 -6.19
C PHE A 163 -25.25 -3.13 -5.37
N TRP A 164 -23.98 -3.41 -5.68
CA TRP A 164 -22.86 -2.78 -4.99
C TRP A 164 -22.79 -1.28 -5.22
N GLN A 165 -22.98 -0.83 -6.46
CA GLN A 165 -23.00 0.60 -6.79
C GLN A 165 -24.07 1.36 -5.99
N ARG A 166 -25.29 0.80 -5.87
CA ARG A 166 -26.36 1.42 -5.09
C ARG A 166 -26.00 1.55 -3.61
N LYS A 167 -25.40 0.52 -3.04
CA LYS A 167 -25.03 0.51 -1.62
C LYS A 167 -23.81 1.37 -1.30
N VAL A 168 -22.77 1.32 -2.15
CA VAL A 168 -21.55 2.15 -2.02
C VAL A 168 -21.87 3.63 -2.17
N ARG A 169 -22.84 3.99 -3.03
CA ARG A 169 -23.25 5.39 -3.24
C ARG A 169 -23.68 6.09 -1.94
N TYR A 170 -24.28 5.36 -1.00
CA TYR A 170 -24.69 5.91 0.29
C TYR A 170 -23.48 6.33 1.15
N PHE A 171 -22.38 5.59 1.08
CA PHE A 171 -21.16 5.83 1.87
C PHE A 171 -20.04 6.52 1.07
N LYS A 172 -20.32 6.98 -0.16
CA LYS A 172 -19.31 7.54 -1.08
C LYS A 172 -18.47 8.66 -0.46
N GLY A 173 -19.08 9.51 0.37
CA GLY A 173 -18.38 10.62 1.02
C GLY A 173 -17.25 10.13 1.94
N GLN A 174 -17.53 9.12 2.77
CA GLN A 174 -16.53 8.55 3.68
C GLN A 174 -15.40 7.87 2.90
N PHE A 175 -15.72 7.14 1.83
CA PHE A 175 -14.70 6.53 0.97
C PHE A 175 -13.80 7.56 0.29
N ILE A 176 -14.39 8.64 -0.25
CA ILE A 176 -13.63 9.74 -0.86
C ILE A 176 -12.76 10.44 0.18
N SER A 177 -13.27 10.72 1.39
CA SER A 177 -12.49 11.34 2.46
C SER A 177 -11.30 10.47 2.89
N ILE A 178 -11.49 9.16 3.04
CA ILE A 178 -10.40 8.23 3.37
C ILE A 178 -9.37 8.17 2.24
N ALA A 179 -9.83 8.11 0.99
CA ALA A 179 -8.96 8.07 -0.18
C ALA A 179 -8.08 9.33 -0.29
N ILE A 180 -8.68 10.51 -0.10
CA ILE A 180 -7.97 11.79 -0.07
C ILE A 180 -6.97 11.82 1.09
N PHE A 181 -7.39 11.43 2.29
CA PHE A 181 -6.52 11.37 3.46
C PHE A 181 -5.32 10.45 3.22
N GLN A 182 -5.54 9.26 2.67
CA GLN A 182 -4.47 8.31 2.35
C GLN A 182 -3.51 8.87 1.30
N MET A 183 -4.02 9.51 0.27
CA MET A 183 -3.19 10.18 -0.74
C MET A 183 -2.28 11.23 -0.10
N PHE A 184 -2.81 12.11 0.74
CA PHE A 184 -2.03 13.15 1.42
C PHE A 184 -1.05 12.59 2.44
N LEU A 185 -1.45 11.62 3.25
CA LEU A 185 -0.58 11.01 4.26
C LEU A 185 0.65 10.37 3.60
N PHE A 186 0.43 9.60 2.53
CA PHE A 186 1.51 8.94 1.82
C PHE A 186 2.41 9.93 1.11
N ALA A 187 1.83 10.93 0.44
CA ALA A 187 2.60 12.00 -0.19
C ALA A 187 3.46 12.76 0.84
N PHE A 188 2.89 13.05 2.02
CA PHE A 188 3.59 13.73 3.10
C PHE A 188 4.78 12.92 3.65
N VAL A 189 4.58 11.63 3.92
CA VAL A 189 5.68 10.76 4.39
C VAL A 189 6.78 10.67 3.33
N ALA A 190 6.42 10.55 2.05
CA ALA A 190 7.39 10.49 0.96
C ALA A 190 8.17 11.81 0.78
N ASP A 191 7.52 12.97 0.89
CA ASP A 191 8.21 14.28 0.88
C ASP A 191 9.22 14.37 2.03
N ARG A 192 8.84 13.91 3.23
CA ARG A 192 9.75 13.89 4.39
C ARG A 192 10.92 12.93 4.21
N GLN A 193 10.70 11.76 3.61
CA GLN A 193 11.75 10.81 3.25
C GLN A 193 12.71 11.42 2.23
N PHE A 194 12.17 12.05 1.19
CA PHE A 194 12.96 12.66 0.13
C PHE A 194 13.84 13.79 0.66
N ARG A 195 13.29 14.68 1.49
CA ARG A 195 14.04 15.79 2.12
C ARG A 195 15.17 15.29 2.99
N LEU A 196 14.91 14.26 3.81
CA LEU A 196 15.94 13.70 4.67
C LEU A 196 17.08 13.09 3.83
N ALA A 197 16.72 12.33 2.78
CA ALA A 197 17.69 11.72 1.89
C ALA A 197 18.59 12.77 1.20
N HIS A 198 18.02 13.87 0.69
CA HIS A 198 18.81 14.89 -0.01
C HIS A 198 19.57 15.84 0.92
N THR A 199 19.12 16.03 2.16
CA THR A 199 19.76 17.01 3.07
C THR A 199 20.90 16.40 3.88
N GLU A 200 20.75 15.15 4.35
CA GLU A 200 21.65 14.56 5.35
C GLU A 200 22.49 13.41 4.81
N LEU A 201 22.05 12.73 3.74
CA LEU A 201 22.73 11.54 3.22
C LEU A 201 23.53 11.81 1.94
N ASP A 202 23.50 13.04 1.40
CA ASP A 202 24.07 13.43 0.09
C ASP A 202 24.02 12.26 -0.88
N VAL A 203 22.79 11.80 -1.20
CA VAL A 203 22.55 10.62 -2.06
C VAL A 203 23.09 10.92 -3.46
N GLN A 204 24.40 10.79 -3.59
CA GLN A 204 25.17 10.82 -4.81
C GLN A 204 24.94 9.48 -5.49
N PHE A 205 24.49 9.59 -6.72
CA PHE A 205 23.89 8.55 -7.52
C PHE A 205 24.79 7.32 -7.62
N VAL A 206 24.29 6.15 -7.17
CA VAL A 206 24.82 4.82 -7.58
C VAL A 206 24.82 4.66 -9.12
N LYS A 207 24.17 5.59 -9.83
CA LYS A 207 24.08 5.65 -11.29
C LYS A 207 25.15 6.51 -11.98
N GLU A 208 26.01 7.25 -11.27
CA GLU A 208 27.03 8.11 -11.90
C GLU A 208 28.29 7.33 -12.36
N GLU A 209 28.42 6.03 -12.03
CA GLU A 209 29.53 5.18 -12.48
C GLU A 209 29.11 4.13 -13.54
N ARG A 210 28.39 4.54 -14.60
CA ARG A 210 28.21 3.70 -15.79
C ARG A 210 28.21 4.45 -17.11
#